data_AF-A0ABD2R177-F1
#
_entry.id   AF-A0ABD2R177-F1
#
_cell.length_a   1.000
_cell.length_b   1.000
_cell.length_c   1.000
_cell.angle_alpha   90.00
_cell.angle_beta   90.00
_cell.angle_gamma   90.00
#
_symmetry.space_group_name_H-M   'P 1'
#
loop_
_entity.id
_entity.type
_entity.pdbx_description
1 polymer ?
#
loop_
_entity_poly.entity_id
_entity_poly.type
_entity_poly.pdbx_seq_one_letter_code
_entity_poly.pdbx_strand_id
1 'polypeptide(L)'
;MLLALMDEAYTGSTIGDGGRDSESEDSSTMAVADPFFLELLKDENDGLAERHWASPAVAAALQAAVSTSMSDRLKQALRMTPRLLDMYTAIAIREVNDSLICALVPLLMARYSNLFPEKLFLYEVQKRILELMLAGFNRSPSFIALLKKPIVDRLGEAYDSPSKTELALQLCWAIGEHGGGGEAHKDAARELFESLELLLYENLSSSRVRLRESALGSDSAKSRKSSQSRLLCFVVTAIAKLATYHRELLPRARVSLTKVARSRISDARVWKRACDYLGLMNEPAICLSILGPCESPSKGMQKLGTVNWSEGGTEMISHLPFYLLGAQEGPPHDFSFMDVLPGS
;
A
#
# COMPACT_ATOMS: atom_id res chain seq x y z
N MET A 1 11.47 24.60 -33.96
CA MET A 1 10.67 24.00 -35.06
C MET A 1 10.23 22.55 -34.79
N LEU A 2 10.24 22.09 -33.52
CA LEU A 2 9.66 20.81 -33.08
C LEU A 2 8.42 20.99 -32.18
N LEU A 3 8.17 22.22 -31.72
CA LEU A 3 6.99 22.59 -30.91
C LEU A 3 5.74 22.90 -31.76
N ALA A 4 5.90 23.12 -33.08
CA ALA A 4 4.78 23.44 -33.97
C ALA A 4 4.13 22.19 -34.61
N LEU A 5 4.81 21.04 -34.59
CA LEU A 5 4.28 19.77 -35.14
C LEU A 5 3.54 18.92 -34.10
N MET A 6 3.63 19.26 -32.81
CA MET A 6 2.88 18.58 -31.75
C MET A 6 1.48 19.15 -31.55
N ASP A 7 1.25 20.42 -31.90
CA ASP A 7 -0.05 21.08 -31.75
C ASP A 7 -1.07 20.57 -32.78
N GLU A 8 -0.59 20.25 -33.99
CA GLU A 8 -1.44 19.87 -35.13
C GLU A 8 -1.99 18.43 -35.03
N ALA A 9 -1.41 17.59 -34.17
CA ALA A 9 -1.94 16.26 -33.85
C ALA A 9 -2.83 16.25 -32.59
N TYR A 10 -2.87 17.35 -31.81
CA TYR A 10 -3.45 17.37 -30.46
C TYR A 10 -4.70 18.23 -30.33
N THR A 11 -4.95 19.18 -31.23
CA THR A 11 -6.25 19.86 -31.32
C THR A 11 -6.94 19.42 -32.60
N GLY A 12 -7.97 18.57 -32.49
CA GLY A 12 -8.84 18.18 -33.60
C GLY A 12 -9.61 19.37 -34.18
N SER A 13 -8.91 20.25 -34.91
CA SER A 13 -9.50 21.42 -35.55
C SER A 13 -10.08 20.99 -36.89
N THR A 14 -11.41 20.90 -36.94
CA THR A 14 -12.18 20.90 -38.18
C THR A 14 -11.88 22.18 -38.97
N ILE A 15 -11.01 22.10 -39.98
CA ILE A 15 -10.90 23.17 -40.97
C ILE A 15 -12.06 23.04 -41.93
N GLY A 16 -13.02 23.95 -41.77
CA GLY A 16 -14.05 24.23 -42.76
C GLY A 16 -13.51 25.12 -43.88
N ASP A 17 -13.76 24.63 -45.10
CA ASP A 17 -14.14 25.33 -46.33
C ASP A 17 -13.19 26.33 -47.01
N GLY A 18 -13.00 26.09 -48.32
CA GLY A 18 -12.35 27.03 -49.24
C GLY A 18 -11.85 26.43 -50.56
N GLY A 19 -12.74 25.88 -51.41
CA GLY A 19 -12.51 25.87 -52.86
C GLY A 19 -12.76 24.57 -53.65
N ARG A 20 -14.00 24.41 -54.14
CA ARG A 20 -14.43 23.90 -55.47
C ARG A 20 -13.46 22.99 -56.26
N ASP A 21 -13.79 21.70 -56.42
CA ASP A 21 -14.48 21.16 -57.61
C ASP A 21 -14.48 19.61 -57.60
N SER A 22 -15.47 19.05 -58.33
CA SER A 22 -15.65 17.65 -58.74
C SER A 22 -16.42 16.69 -57.83
N GLU A 23 -17.68 16.54 -58.24
CA GLU A 23 -18.64 15.47 -57.98
C GLU A 23 -18.05 14.06 -58.07
N SER A 24 -18.28 13.26 -57.03
CA SER A 24 -18.66 11.85 -57.19
C SER A 24 -19.41 11.41 -55.93
N GLU A 25 -20.73 11.28 -56.07
CA GLU A 25 -21.61 10.64 -55.10
C GLU A 25 -21.28 9.15 -55.01
N ASP A 26 -20.42 8.78 -54.06
CA ASP A 26 -20.46 7.44 -53.45
C ASP A 26 -20.80 7.66 -51.98
N SER A 27 -22.09 7.63 -51.68
CA SER A 27 -22.60 7.60 -50.31
C SER A 27 -22.25 6.25 -49.68
N SER A 28 -20.97 6.03 -49.35
CA SER A 28 -20.68 5.24 -48.17
C SER A 28 -21.27 6.03 -47.02
N THR A 29 -22.36 5.52 -46.44
CA THR A 29 -22.80 5.91 -45.11
C THR A 29 -21.55 5.94 -44.24
N MET A 30 -21.00 7.13 -43.97
CA MET A 30 -19.93 7.27 -42.99
C MET A 30 -20.52 6.65 -41.73
N ALA A 31 -20.02 5.47 -41.38
CA ALA A 31 -20.53 4.69 -40.28
C ALA A 31 -20.53 5.63 -39.09
N VAL A 32 -21.73 6.07 -38.68
CA VAL A 32 -21.91 6.88 -37.48
C VAL A 32 -21.21 6.07 -36.40
N ALA A 33 -20.04 6.55 -35.98
CA ALA A 33 -19.20 5.82 -35.05
C ALA A 33 -20.11 5.51 -33.85
N ASP A 34 -20.18 4.23 -33.50
CA ASP A 34 -21.03 3.75 -32.41
C ASP A 34 -20.87 4.73 -31.23
N PRO A 35 -21.96 5.32 -30.70
CA PRO A 35 -21.88 6.27 -29.60
C PRO A 35 -21.02 5.76 -28.44
N PHE A 36 -20.98 4.44 -28.25
CA PHE A 36 -20.09 3.77 -27.30
C PHE A 36 -18.59 3.89 -27.65
N PHE A 37 -18.22 3.74 -28.93
CA PHE A 37 -16.85 3.92 -29.40
C PHE A 37 -16.38 5.37 -29.25
N LEU A 38 -17.25 6.33 -29.55
CA LEU A 38 -16.97 7.75 -29.34
C LEU A 38 -16.84 8.07 -27.85
N GLU A 39 -17.57 7.38 -26.97
CA GLU A 39 -17.43 7.50 -25.52
C GLU A 39 -16.11 6.90 -25.02
N LEU A 40 -15.64 5.79 -25.59
CA LEU A 40 -14.36 5.16 -25.27
C LEU A 40 -13.14 6.00 -25.71
N LEU A 41 -13.30 6.80 -26.76
CA LEU A 41 -12.24 7.64 -27.33
C LEU A 41 -12.10 9.01 -26.66
N LYS A 42 -12.95 9.36 -25.70
CA LYS A 42 -12.82 10.62 -24.95
C LYS A 42 -11.54 10.60 -24.12
N ASP A 43 -10.70 11.62 -24.28
CA ASP A 43 -9.45 11.75 -23.52
C ASP A 43 -9.77 12.00 -22.04
N GLU A 44 -9.09 11.25 -21.16
CA GLU A 44 -9.18 11.42 -19.73
C GLU A 44 -8.57 12.77 -19.27
N ASN A 45 -7.73 13.38 -20.12
CA ASN A 45 -7.00 14.61 -19.83
C ASN A 45 -7.76 15.90 -20.16
N ASP A 46 -8.94 15.82 -20.79
CA ASP A 46 -9.78 16.99 -21.13
C ASP A 46 -10.50 17.62 -19.92
N GLY A 47 -10.07 17.31 -18.69
CA GLY A 47 -10.71 17.77 -17.45
C GLY A 47 -12.09 17.15 -17.19
N LEU A 48 -12.56 16.28 -18.09
CA LEU A 48 -13.71 15.42 -17.87
C LEU A 48 -13.24 14.21 -17.07
N ALA A 49 -13.47 14.29 -15.77
CA ALA A 49 -13.09 13.36 -14.70
C ALA A 49 -12.87 11.87 -15.11
N GLU A 50 -12.05 11.18 -14.32
CA GLU A 50 -11.82 9.72 -14.19
C GLU A 50 -13.09 8.80 -14.23
N ARG A 51 -14.28 9.37 -14.43
CA ARG A 51 -15.61 8.76 -14.44
C ARG A 51 -15.92 7.88 -15.64
N HIS A 52 -15.19 7.94 -16.75
CA HIS A 52 -15.56 7.17 -17.94
C HIS A 52 -15.22 5.67 -17.80
N TRP A 53 -14.05 5.27 -17.27
CA TRP A 53 -13.80 3.85 -16.93
C TRP A 53 -14.61 3.34 -15.76
N ALA A 54 -15.01 4.23 -14.84
CA ALA A 54 -15.90 3.90 -13.73
C ALA A 54 -17.38 3.90 -14.13
N SER A 55 -17.71 4.19 -15.39
CA SER A 55 -19.11 4.26 -15.84
C SER A 55 -19.71 2.85 -15.89
N PRO A 56 -20.97 2.67 -15.46
CA PRO A 56 -21.65 1.37 -15.57
C PRO A 56 -21.74 0.85 -17.01
N ALA A 57 -21.81 1.76 -18.00
CA ALA A 57 -21.86 1.42 -19.41
C ALA A 57 -20.55 0.82 -19.91
N VAL A 58 -19.40 1.45 -19.59
CA VAL A 58 -18.08 0.93 -19.93
C VAL A 58 -17.81 -0.38 -19.19
N ALA A 59 -18.14 -0.47 -17.90
CA ALA A 59 -18.01 -1.70 -17.15
C ALA A 59 -18.82 -2.87 -17.78
N ALA A 60 -20.06 -2.61 -18.20
CA ALA A 60 -20.90 -3.60 -18.87
C ALA A 60 -20.34 -4.04 -20.22
N ALA A 61 -19.84 -3.10 -21.03
CA ALA A 61 -19.25 -3.39 -22.32
C ALA A 61 -17.94 -4.19 -22.21
N LEU A 62 -17.07 -3.86 -21.24
CA LEU A 62 -15.86 -4.63 -20.96
C LEU A 62 -16.20 -6.04 -20.47
N GLN A 63 -17.23 -6.17 -19.62
CA GLN A 63 -17.71 -7.47 -19.17
C GLN A 63 -18.26 -8.30 -20.34
N ALA A 64 -18.98 -7.68 -21.28
CA ALA A 64 -19.45 -8.33 -22.49
C ALA A 64 -18.28 -8.80 -23.38
N ALA A 65 -17.24 -7.98 -23.51
CA ALA A 65 -16.02 -8.31 -24.26
C ALA A 65 -15.28 -9.53 -23.68
N VAL A 66 -15.27 -9.69 -22.36
CA VAL A 66 -14.68 -10.87 -21.69
C VAL A 66 -15.57 -12.11 -21.80
N SER A 67 -16.89 -11.94 -21.78
CA SER A 67 -17.85 -13.06 -21.88
C SER A 67 -17.95 -13.67 -23.30
N THR A 68 -17.59 -12.90 -24.32
CA THR A 68 -17.54 -13.34 -25.72
C THR A 68 -16.19 -14.00 -26.02
N SER A 69 -16.08 -14.77 -27.11
CA SER A 69 -14.80 -15.32 -27.54
C SER A 69 -13.79 -14.20 -27.80
N MET A 70 -12.86 -14.00 -26.86
CA MET A 70 -11.82 -12.97 -26.98
C MET A 70 -11.00 -13.16 -28.26
N SER A 71 -10.76 -12.07 -28.99
CA SER A 71 -9.89 -12.08 -30.16
C SER A 71 -8.44 -12.41 -29.76
N ASP A 72 -7.68 -13.02 -30.66
CA ASP A 72 -6.27 -13.36 -30.38
C ASP A 72 -5.42 -12.10 -30.15
N ARG A 73 -5.77 -10.97 -30.78
CA ARG A 73 -5.16 -9.67 -30.51
C ARG A 73 -5.39 -9.22 -29.07
N LEU A 74 -6.61 -9.36 -28.55
CA LEU A 74 -6.93 -9.01 -27.16
C LEU A 74 -6.18 -9.92 -26.19
N LYS A 75 -6.17 -11.25 -26.42
CA LYS A 75 -5.41 -12.19 -25.60
C LYS A 75 -3.92 -11.83 -25.55
N GLN A 76 -3.33 -11.49 -26.70
CA GLN A 76 -1.92 -11.11 -26.76
C GLN A 76 -1.66 -9.78 -26.05
N ALA A 77 -2.54 -8.79 -26.19
CA ALA A 77 -2.44 -7.53 -25.47
C ALA A 77 -2.47 -7.74 -23.95
N LEU A 78 -3.44 -8.51 -23.43
CA LEU A 78 -3.55 -8.83 -22.01
C LEU A 78 -2.31 -9.56 -21.47
N ARG A 79 -1.67 -10.41 -22.28
CA ARG A 79 -0.41 -11.10 -21.92
C ARG A 79 0.81 -10.18 -21.92
N MET A 80 0.84 -9.19 -22.81
CA MET A 80 2.00 -8.30 -22.95
C MET A 80 2.00 -7.16 -21.94
N THR A 81 0.82 -6.63 -21.60
CA THR A 81 0.67 -5.45 -20.74
C THR A 81 1.37 -5.60 -19.37
N PRO A 82 1.24 -6.71 -18.61
CA PRO A 82 1.95 -6.85 -17.34
C PRO A 82 3.48 -6.77 -17.49
N ARG A 83 4.04 -7.31 -18.58
CA ARG A 83 5.49 -7.26 -18.85
C ARG A 83 5.97 -5.85 -19.19
N LEU A 84 5.15 -5.09 -19.93
CA LEU A 84 5.43 -3.69 -20.22
C LEU A 84 5.35 -2.85 -18.94
N LEU A 85 4.38 -3.15 -18.07
CA LEU A 85 4.23 -2.50 -16.77
C LEU A 85 5.41 -2.81 -15.84
N ASP A 86 5.95 -4.04 -15.86
CA ASP A 86 7.17 -4.41 -15.13
C ASP A 86 8.36 -3.53 -15.56
N MET A 87 8.58 -3.38 -16.89
CA MET A 87 9.65 -2.52 -17.40
C MET A 87 9.41 -1.04 -17.08
N TYR A 88 8.18 -0.56 -17.23
CA TYR A 88 7.81 0.81 -16.86
C TYR A 88 8.09 1.07 -15.38
N THR A 89 7.68 0.16 -14.50
CA THR A 89 7.90 0.25 -13.05
C THR A 89 9.39 0.30 -12.70
N ALA A 90 10.19 -0.57 -13.31
CA ALA A 90 11.63 -0.62 -13.08
C ALA A 90 12.33 0.68 -13.51
N ILE A 91 11.95 1.24 -14.66
CA ILE A 91 12.50 2.52 -15.15
C ILE A 91 12.00 3.68 -14.28
N ALA A 92 10.70 3.72 -13.97
CA ALA A 92 10.08 4.79 -13.18
C ALA A 92 10.73 4.91 -11.80
N ILE A 93 10.88 3.80 -11.08
CA ILE A 93 11.51 3.78 -9.76
C ILE A 93 12.98 4.17 -9.81
N ARG A 94 13.69 3.95 -10.93
CA ARG A 94 15.11 4.30 -11.08
C ARG A 94 15.34 5.76 -11.49
N GLU A 95 14.55 6.27 -12.43
CA GLU A 95 14.89 7.49 -13.17
C GLU A 95 13.94 8.66 -12.90
N VAL A 96 12.70 8.39 -12.50
CA VAL A 96 11.69 9.44 -12.29
C VAL A 96 11.94 10.14 -10.96
N ASN A 97 11.67 11.44 -10.88
CA ASN A 97 11.83 12.21 -9.65
C ASN A 97 10.72 11.89 -8.63
N ASP A 98 11.02 12.19 -7.36
CA ASP A 98 10.12 11.88 -6.25
C ASP A 98 8.74 12.57 -6.37
N SER A 99 8.70 13.80 -6.90
CA SER A 99 7.44 14.53 -7.09
C SER A 99 6.49 13.84 -8.06
N LEU A 100 7.01 13.31 -9.19
CA LEU A 100 6.17 12.60 -10.16
C LEU A 100 5.73 11.23 -9.62
N ILE A 101 6.60 10.50 -8.92
CA ILE A 101 6.23 9.24 -8.28
C ILE A 101 5.13 9.50 -7.23
N CYS A 102 5.29 10.53 -6.41
CA CYS A 102 4.29 10.91 -5.41
C CYS A 102 2.94 11.29 -6.05
N ALA A 103 2.94 11.97 -7.21
CA ALA A 103 1.73 12.31 -7.95
C ALA A 103 1.09 11.09 -8.64
N LEU A 104 1.90 10.10 -9.04
CA LEU A 104 1.45 8.88 -9.69
C LEU A 104 0.71 7.94 -8.73
N VAL A 105 1.15 7.86 -7.47
CA VAL A 105 0.59 6.91 -6.48
C VAL A 105 -0.94 7.06 -6.30
N PRO A 106 -1.52 8.26 -6.11
CA PRO A 106 -2.97 8.41 -6.02
C PRO A 106 -3.73 7.95 -7.28
N LEU A 107 -3.16 8.19 -8.46
CA LEU A 107 -3.75 7.73 -9.74
C LEU A 107 -3.77 6.20 -9.80
N LEU A 108 -2.68 5.55 -9.37
CA LEU A 108 -2.61 4.10 -9.27
C LEU A 108 -3.64 3.53 -8.27
N MET A 109 -3.81 4.19 -7.11
CA MET A 109 -4.84 3.81 -6.15
C MET A 109 -6.25 3.93 -6.73
N ALA A 110 -6.54 4.98 -7.50
CA ALA A 110 -7.83 5.17 -8.17
C ALA A 110 -8.08 4.14 -9.27
N ARG A 111 -7.05 3.76 -10.02
CA ARG A 111 -7.13 2.75 -11.08
C ARG A 111 -7.18 1.33 -10.58
N TYR A 112 -6.75 1.06 -9.34
CA TYR A 112 -6.60 -0.29 -8.81
C TYR A 112 -7.87 -1.17 -8.92
N SER A 113 -9.06 -0.58 -8.77
CA SER A 113 -10.34 -1.28 -8.94
C SER A 113 -10.99 -1.12 -10.32
N ASN A 114 -10.45 -0.25 -11.18
CA ASN A 114 -11.02 0.13 -12.47
C ASN A 114 -10.12 -0.38 -13.61
N LEU A 115 -9.93 -1.70 -13.65
CA LEU A 115 -9.09 -2.39 -14.64
C LEU A 115 -9.94 -3.30 -15.52
N PHE A 116 -9.35 -3.76 -16.63
CA PHE A 116 -10.01 -4.69 -17.54
C PHE A 116 -10.45 -5.99 -16.82
N PRO A 117 -11.72 -6.43 -16.92
CA PRO A 117 -12.30 -7.46 -16.07
C PRO A 117 -11.95 -8.91 -16.48
N GLU A 118 -10.71 -9.17 -16.88
CA GLU A 118 -10.17 -10.53 -17.08
C GLU A 118 -9.38 -10.96 -15.84
N LYS A 119 -9.66 -12.15 -15.30
CA LYS A 119 -9.22 -12.55 -13.96
C LYS A 119 -7.70 -12.64 -13.82
N LEU A 120 -7.01 -13.24 -14.78
CA LEU A 120 -5.55 -13.41 -14.71
C LEU A 120 -4.83 -12.08 -14.89
N PHE A 121 -5.26 -11.31 -15.89
CA PHE A 121 -4.78 -9.96 -16.16
C PHE A 121 -4.96 -9.05 -14.94
N LEU A 122 -6.17 -9.04 -14.35
CA LEU A 122 -6.49 -8.22 -13.19
C LEU A 122 -5.52 -8.52 -12.04
N TYR A 123 -5.34 -9.80 -11.73
CA TYR A 123 -4.43 -10.24 -10.67
C TYR A 123 -2.99 -9.81 -10.95
N GLU A 124 -2.50 -10.01 -12.17
CA GLU A 124 -1.13 -9.63 -12.53
C GLU A 124 -0.92 -8.12 -12.46
N VAL A 125 -1.80 -7.32 -13.04
CA VAL A 125 -1.68 -5.85 -13.04
C VAL A 125 -1.85 -5.27 -11.65
N GLN A 126 -2.81 -5.74 -10.85
CA GLN A 126 -2.98 -5.30 -9.46
C GLN A 126 -1.72 -5.57 -8.64
N LYS A 127 -1.12 -6.76 -8.78
CA LYS A 127 0.15 -7.07 -8.13
C LYS A 127 1.25 -6.06 -8.49
N ARG A 128 1.41 -5.73 -9.77
CA ARG A 128 2.43 -4.76 -10.23
C ARG A 128 2.17 -3.35 -9.72
N ILE A 129 0.90 -2.93 -9.73
CA ILE A 129 0.50 -1.63 -9.18
C ILE A 129 0.89 -1.53 -7.70
N LEU A 130 0.61 -2.58 -6.91
CA LEU A 130 1.03 -2.62 -5.50
C LEU A 130 2.55 -2.60 -5.36
N GLU A 131 3.28 -3.39 -6.15
CA GLU A 131 4.74 -3.43 -6.14
C GLU A 131 5.35 -2.06 -6.47
N LEU A 132 4.82 -1.34 -7.47
CA LEU A 132 5.23 0.01 -7.83
C LEU A 132 4.96 1.01 -6.68
N MET A 133 3.77 0.97 -6.07
CA MET A 133 3.45 1.85 -4.95
C MET A 133 4.34 1.59 -3.73
N LEU A 134 4.55 0.32 -3.37
CA LEU A 134 5.41 -0.07 -2.24
C LEU A 134 6.87 0.28 -2.52
N ALA A 135 7.36 0.10 -3.75
CA ALA A 135 8.69 0.55 -4.16
C ALA A 135 8.84 2.07 -4.06
N GLY A 136 7.78 2.83 -4.41
CA GLY A 136 7.72 4.27 -4.21
C GLY A 136 7.81 4.68 -2.74
N PHE A 137 7.07 4.01 -1.85
CA PHE A 137 7.13 4.26 -0.41
C PHE A 137 8.48 3.89 0.22
N ASN A 138 9.08 2.77 -0.20
CA ASN A 138 10.43 2.40 0.21
C ASN A 138 11.48 3.42 -0.27
N ARG A 139 11.32 3.95 -1.49
CA ARG A 139 12.24 4.96 -2.01
C ARG A 139 12.13 6.28 -1.25
N SER A 140 10.91 6.70 -0.91
CA SER A 140 10.66 7.93 -0.16
C SER A 140 9.54 7.74 0.86
N PRO A 141 9.87 7.39 2.12
CA PRO A 141 8.90 7.22 3.20
C PRO A 141 7.98 8.43 3.38
N SER A 142 8.49 9.64 3.10
CA SER A 142 7.76 10.91 3.20
C SER A 142 6.46 10.95 2.39
N PHE A 143 6.35 10.15 1.32
CA PHE A 143 5.14 10.06 0.51
C PHE A 143 3.92 9.65 1.31
N ILE A 144 4.07 8.82 2.35
CA ILE A 144 2.93 8.41 3.19
C ILE A 144 2.34 9.61 3.93
N ALA A 145 3.19 10.54 4.38
CA ALA A 145 2.72 11.77 5.03
C ALA A 145 2.07 12.73 4.03
N LEU A 146 2.66 12.88 2.83
CA LEU A 146 2.13 13.74 1.77
C LEU A 146 0.78 13.23 1.23
N LEU A 147 0.65 11.91 1.12
CA LEU A 147 -0.52 11.22 0.56
C LEU A 147 -1.50 10.74 1.63
N LYS A 148 -1.42 11.27 2.86
CA LYS A 148 -2.27 10.85 3.99
C LYS A 148 -3.76 10.84 3.65
N LYS A 149 -4.25 11.86 2.93
CA LYS A 149 -5.66 11.99 2.53
C LYS A 149 -6.07 10.86 1.56
N PRO A 150 -5.43 10.71 0.38
CA PRO A 150 -5.69 9.57 -0.51
C PRO A 150 -5.61 8.20 0.19
N ILE A 151 -4.65 8.03 1.09
CA ILE A 151 -4.47 6.78 1.83
C ILE A 151 -5.67 6.52 2.75
N VAL A 152 -6.08 7.50 3.55
CA VAL A 152 -7.21 7.37 4.49
C VAL A 152 -8.52 7.13 3.73
N ASP A 153 -8.73 7.81 2.60
CA ASP A 153 -9.91 7.60 1.75
C ASP A 153 -9.99 6.14 1.28
N ARG A 154 -8.87 5.56 0.83
CA ARG A 154 -8.81 4.15 0.41
C ARG A 154 -8.97 3.16 1.56
N LEU A 155 -8.53 3.50 2.78
CA LEU A 155 -8.81 2.69 3.97
C LEU A 155 -10.30 2.67 4.32
N GLY A 156 -11.02 3.77 4.12
CA GLY A 156 -12.46 3.84 4.31
C GLY A 156 -13.26 2.93 3.38
N GLU A 157 -12.76 2.73 2.16
CA GLU A 157 -13.38 1.87 1.13
C GLU A 157 -13.02 0.37 1.25
N ALA A 158 -12.27 -0.03 2.29
CA ALA A 158 -11.69 -1.37 2.39
C ALA A 158 -12.70 -2.53 2.37
N TYR A 159 -13.96 -2.26 2.72
CA TYR A 159 -15.02 -3.28 2.79
C TYR A 159 -15.92 -3.36 1.55
N ASP A 160 -15.73 -2.48 0.58
CA ASP A 160 -16.54 -2.44 -0.65
C ASP A 160 -16.29 -3.66 -1.54
N SER A 161 -15.02 -4.05 -1.70
CA SER A 161 -14.60 -5.13 -2.59
C SER A 161 -13.33 -5.83 -2.10
N PRO A 162 -13.10 -7.11 -2.43
CA PRO A 162 -11.90 -7.84 -1.99
C PRO A 162 -10.61 -7.21 -2.53
N SER A 163 -10.65 -6.64 -3.74
CA SER A 163 -9.55 -5.89 -4.31
C SER A 163 -9.21 -4.68 -3.43
N LYS A 164 -10.22 -3.86 -3.08
CA LYS A 164 -10.03 -2.69 -2.20
C LYS A 164 -9.53 -3.11 -0.81
N THR A 165 -9.96 -4.26 -0.29
CA THR A 165 -9.39 -4.82 0.94
C THR A 165 -7.89 -5.10 0.80
N GLU A 166 -7.44 -5.69 -0.33
CA GLU A 166 -6.02 -5.96 -0.55
C GLU A 166 -5.20 -4.67 -0.65
N LEU A 167 -5.70 -3.66 -1.35
CA LEU A 167 -5.08 -2.34 -1.37
C LEU A 167 -4.96 -1.76 0.05
N ALA A 168 -6.04 -1.76 0.82
CA ALA A 168 -6.05 -1.27 2.20
C ALA A 168 -5.05 -2.00 3.10
N LEU A 169 -4.88 -3.31 2.92
CA LEU A 169 -3.86 -4.10 3.63
C LEU A 169 -2.44 -3.59 3.34
N GLN A 170 -2.11 -3.37 2.06
CA GLN A 170 -0.79 -2.86 1.68
C GLN A 170 -0.55 -1.44 2.20
N LEU A 171 -1.59 -0.60 2.21
CA LEU A 171 -1.51 0.75 2.78
C LEU A 171 -1.33 0.73 4.30
N CYS A 172 -2.05 -0.14 5.02
CA CYS A 172 -1.84 -0.33 6.47
C CYS A 172 -0.42 -0.79 6.77
N TRP A 173 0.10 -1.74 5.98
CA TRP A 173 1.47 -2.20 6.11
C TRP A 173 2.46 -1.06 5.89
N ALA A 174 2.31 -0.28 4.82
CA ALA A 174 3.20 0.83 4.49
C ALA A 174 3.20 1.92 5.58
N ILE A 175 2.01 2.28 6.11
CA ILE A 175 1.89 3.22 7.23
C ILE A 175 2.73 2.75 8.43
N GLY A 176 2.62 1.46 8.79
CA GLY A 176 3.35 0.89 9.91
C GLY A 176 4.86 0.80 9.65
N GLU A 177 5.26 0.30 8.49
CA GLU A 177 6.67 0.07 8.12
C GLU A 177 7.49 1.36 8.12
N HIS A 178 6.92 2.42 7.55
CA HIS A 178 7.60 3.69 7.36
C HIS A 178 7.25 4.74 8.43
N GLY A 179 6.65 4.32 9.54
CA GLY A 179 6.31 5.23 10.63
C GLY A 179 5.39 6.39 10.21
N GLY A 180 4.50 6.19 9.24
CA GLY A 180 3.59 7.24 8.76
C GLY A 180 4.26 8.41 8.03
N GLY A 181 5.48 8.24 7.53
CA GLY A 181 6.24 9.30 6.84
C GLY A 181 7.65 9.51 7.35
N GLY A 182 8.09 8.77 8.36
CA GLY A 182 9.37 8.96 9.05
C GLY A 182 9.29 9.95 10.23
N GLU A 183 10.45 10.22 10.83
CA GLU A 183 10.54 10.95 12.12
C GLU A 183 10.11 12.43 12.04
N ALA A 184 10.31 13.05 10.87
CA ALA A 184 9.94 14.44 10.64
C ALA A 184 8.42 14.68 10.55
N HIS A 185 7.61 13.63 10.32
CA HIS A 185 6.19 13.76 9.97
C HIS A 185 5.24 13.33 11.11
N LYS A 186 5.51 13.80 12.34
CA LYS A 186 4.75 13.41 13.54
C LYS A 186 3.25 13.72 13.45
N ASP A 187 2.89 14.87 12.89
CA ASP A 187 1.48 15.27 12.77
C ASP A 187 0.73 14.37 11.79
N ALA A 188 1.35 14.04 10.65
CA ALA A 188 0.77 13.09 9.70
C ALA A 188 0.66 11.68 10.31
N ALA A 189 1.67 11.22 11.04
CA ALA A 189 1.64 9.94 11.73
C ALA A 189 0.52 9.88 12.79
N ARG A 190 0.26 11.00 13.49
CA ARG A 190 -0.85 11.11 14.45
C ARG A 190 -2.21 11.03 13.76
N GLU A 191 -2.42 11.75 12.66
CA GLU A 191 -3.66 11.68 11.88
C GLU A 191 -3.89 10.27 11.29
N LEU A 192 -2.85 9.64 10.74
CA LEU A 192 -2.92 8.26 10.25
C LEU A 192 -3.26 7.28 11.37
N PHE A 193 -2.67 7.46 12.55
CA PHE A 193 -3.01 6.67 13.74
C PHE A 193 -4.49 6.84 14.11
N GLU A 194 -5.03 8.05 14.06
CA GLU A 194 -6.43 8.34 14.34
C GLU A 194 -7.37 7.62 13.37
N SER A 195 -7.05 7.63 12.08
CA SER A 195 -7.81 6.89 11.07
C SER A 195 -7.76 5.37 11.29
N LEU A 196 -6.58 4.82 11.63
CA LEU A 196 -6.43 3.40 11.95
C LEU A 196 -7.18 3.02 13.24
N GLU A 197 -7.16 3.88 14.25
CA GLU A 197 -7.90 3.69 15.50
C GLU A 197 -9.41 3.72 15.27
N LEU A 198 -9.89 4.67 14.45
CA LEU A 198 -11.31 4.75 14.08
C LEU A 198 -11.74 3.47 13.37
N LEU A 199 -10.99 3.04 12.35
CA LEU A 199 -11.24 1.79 11.62
C LEU A 199 -11.27 0.59 12.59
N LEU A 200 -10.35 0.53 13.55
CA LEU A 200 -10.33 -0.53 14.57
C LEU A 200 -11.62 -0.53 15.41
N TYR A 201 -12.04 0.63 15.93
CA TYR A 201 -13.21 0.73 16.81
C TYR A 201 -14.54 0.53 16.11
N GLU A 202 -14.70 1.02 14.88
CA GLU A 202 -15.88 0.75 14.06
C GLU A 202 -16.08 -0.75 13.86
N ASN A 203 -15.00 -1.47 13.60
CA ASN A 203 -15.04 -2.92 13.42
C ASN A 203 -15.34 -3.70 14.70
N LEU A 204 -14.78 -3.28 15.84
CA LEU A 204 -15.11 -3.88 17.14
C LEU A 204 -16.59 -3.66 17.51
N SER A 205 -17.14 -2.50 17.14
CA SER A 205 -18.54 -2.14 17.40
C SER A 205 -19.49 -2.89 16.46
N SER A 206 -19.16 -2.97 15.17
CA SER A 206 -19.93 -3.72 14.17
C SER A 206 -20.01 -5.22 14.50
N SER A 207 -18.95 -5.79 15.09
CA SER A 207 -18.94 -7.18 15.55
C SER A 207 -20.00 -7.47 16.64
N ARG A 208 -20.30 -6.48 17.51
CA ARG A 208 -21.37 -6.60 18.53
C ARG A 208 -22.75 -6.71 17.92
N VAL A 209 -23.01 -5.98 16.83
CA VAL A 209 -24.30 -5.95 16.14
C VAL A 209 -24.48 -7.22 15.29
N ARG A 210 -23.44 -7.65 14.57
CA ARG A 210 -23.48 -8.82 13.67
C ARG A 210 -23.53 -10.17 14.37
N LEU A 211 -23.21 -10.24 15.68
CA LEU A 211 -23.39 -11.46 16.48
C LEU A 211 -24.88 -11.84 16.65
N ARG A 212 -25.80 -10.86 16.53
CA ARG A 212 -27.25 -11.11 16.60
C ARG A 212 -27.81 -11.76 15.32
N GLU A 213 -27.08 -11.67 14.20
CA GLU A 213 -27.54 -12.11 12.86
C GLU A 213 -26.88 -13.43 12.39
N SER A 214 -25.94 -13.99 13.16
CA SER A 214 -25.09 -15.11 12.70
C SER A 214 -25.72 -16.51 12.74
N ALA A 215 -27.03 -16.64 12.92
CA ALA A 215 -27.71 -17.95 12.97
C ALA A 215 -27.94 -18.59 11.58
N LEU A 216 -27.64 -17.89 10.47
CA LEU A 216 -27.83 -18.37 9.10
C LEU A 216 -26.54 -18.19 8.30
N GLY A 217 -25.66 -19.20 8.35
CA GLY A 217 -24.32 -19.14 7.76
C GLY A 217 -24.28 -19.46 6.26
N SER A 218 -24.06 -18.44 5.41
CA SER A 218 -23.59 -18.58 4.03
C SER A 218 -22.05 -18.55 3.98
N ASP A 219 -21.41 -19.28 3.07
CA ASP A 219 -19.94 -19.27 2.88
C ASP A 219 -19.38 -17.89 2.51
N SER A 220 -20.20 -17.04 1.86
CA SER A 220 -19.87 -15.64 1.59
C SER A 220 -19.62 -14.84 2.87
N ALA A 221 -20.38 -15.12 3.93
CA ALA A 221 -20.25 -14.45 5.22
C ALA A 221 -18.97 -14.88 5.96
N LYS A 222 -18.53 -16.14 5.80
CA LYS A 222 -17.26 -16.63 6.38
C LYS A 222 -16.05 -15.99 5.70
N SER A 223 -16.06 -15.89 4.37
CA SER A 223 -14.99 -15.23 3.61
C SER A 223 -14.85 -13.75 3.97
N ARG A 224 -15.98 -13.03 4.10
CA ARG A 224 -15.99 -11.63 4.53
C ARG A 224 -15.47 -11.44 5.96
N LYS A 225 -15.82 -12.35 6.88
CA LYS A 225 -15.29 -12.32 8.26
C LYS A 225 -13.79 -12.57 8.29
N SER A 226 -13.28 -13.50 7.48
CA SER A 226 -11.84 -13.79 7.41
C SER A 226 -11.01 -12.65 6.83
N SER A 227 -11.49 -12.00 5.76
CA SER A 227 -10.85 -10.81 5.18
C SER A 227 -10.87 -9.63 6.15
N GLN A 228 -11.99 -9.42 6.85
CA GLN A 228 -12.08 -8.41 7.91
C GLN A 228 -11.08 -8.67 9.04
N SER A 229 -10.93 -9.91 9.52
CA SER A 229 -9.96 -10.19 10.57
C SER A 229 -8.51 -10.10 10.08
N ARG A 230 -8.23 -10.42 8.81
CA ARG A 230 -6.92 -10.15 8.18
C ARG A 230 -6.62 -8.65 8.16
N LEU A 231 -7.58 -7.80 7.79
CA LEU A 231 -7.41 -6.34 7.83
C LEU A 231 -7.14 -5.82 9.24
N LEU A 232 -7.93 -6.25 10.22
CA LEU A 232 -7.72 -5.83 11.62
C LEU A 232 -6.36 -6.28 12.17
N CYS A 233 -5.84 -7.42 11.73
CA CYS A 233 -4.49 -7.83 12.07
C CYS A 233 -3.44 -6.83 11.57
N PHE A 234 -3.57 -6.37 10.33
CA PHE A 234 -2.68 -5.35 9.76
C PHE A 234 -2.82 -4.01 10.47
N VAL A 235 -4.05 -3.59 10.78
CA VAL A 235 -4.32 -2.35 11.55
C VAL A 235 -3.67 -2.41 12.93
N VAL A 236 -3.85 -3.52 13.66
CA VAL A 236 -3.22 -3.75 14.98
C VAL A 236 -1.69 -3.70 14.87
N THR A 237 -1.11 -4.33 13.84
CA THR A 237 0.34 -4.24 13.57
C THR A 237 0.79 -2.83 13.25
N ALA A 238 0.05 -2.10 12.41
CA ALA A 238 0.37 -0.73 12.02
C ALA A 238 0.33 0.23 13.21
N ILE A 239 -0.70 0.13 14.06
CA ILE A 239 -0.81 0.87 15.32
C ILE A 239 0.40 0.58 16.22
N ALA A 240 0.80 -0.69 16.33
CA ALA A 240 1.95 -1.06 17.14
C ALA A 240 3.27 -0.50 16.60
N LYS A 241 3.53 -0.65 15.29
CA LYS A 241 4.72 -0.10 14.64
C LYS A 241 4.77 1.43 14.72
N LEU A 242 3.66 2.11 14.46
CA LEU A 242 3.57 3.58 14.60
C LEU A 242 3.90 4.04 16.02
N ALA A 243 3.41 3.34 17.05
CA ALA A 243 3.68 3.66 18.44
C ALA A 243 5.12 3.36 18.87
N THR A 244 5.75 2.35 18.27
CA THR A 244 7.18 2.06 18.44
C THR A 244 8.04 3.13 17.78
N TYR A 245 7.63 3.60 16.61
CA TYR A 245 8.32 4.65 15.87
C TYR A 245 8.15 6.03 16.55
N HIS A 246 6.91 6.40 16.87
CA HIS A 246 6.52 7.67 17.50
C HIS A 246 6.01 7.42 18.93
N ARG A 247 6.92 7.52 19.90
CA ARG A 247 6.66 7.12 21.31
C ARG A 247 5.52 7.91 21.98
N GLU A 248 5.19 9.09 21.47
CA GLU A 248 4.03 9.89 21.90
C GLU A 248 2.68 9.19 21.68
N LEU A 249 2.61 8.27 20.70
CA LEU A 249 1.40 7.49 20.41
C LEU A 249 1.26 6.25 21.30
N LEU A 250 2.31 5.88 22.06
CA LEU A 250 2.37 4.65 22.85
C LEU A 250 1.24 4.51 23.88
N PRO A 251 0.90 5.52 24.71
CA PRO A 251 -0.20 5.40 25.66
C PRO A 251 -1.53 5.11 24.96
N ARG A 252 -1.77 5.78 23.82
CA ARG A 252 -2.98 5.63 23.02
C ARG A 252 -3.06 4.25 22.40
N ALA A 253 -1.96 3.78 21.78
CA ALA A 253 -1.86 2.43 21.22
C ALA A 253 -2.14 1.34 22.26
N ARG A 254 -1.59 1.46 23.48
CA ARG A 254 -1.88 0.51 24.57
C ARG A 254 -3.38 0.47 24.90
N VAL A 255 -4.06 1.63 24.93
CA VAL A 255 -5.51 1.69 25.14
C VAL A 255 -6.27 1.02 24.00
N SER A 256 -5.93 1.32 22.74
CA SER A 256 -6.60 0.75 21.57
C SER A 256 -6.43 -0.79 21.52
N LEU A 257 -5.22 -1.29 21.76
CA LEU A 257 -4.94 -2.73 21.80
C LEU A 257 -5.57 -3.42 23.02
N THR A 258 -5.60 -2.77 24.18
CA THR A 258 -6.28 -3.31 25.37
C THR A 258 -7.78 -3.47 25.13
N LYS A 259 -8.40 -2.53 24.40
CA LYS A 259 -9.82 -2.64 24.01
C LYS A 259 -10.05 -3.83 23.08
N VAL A 260 -9.13 -4.13 22.16
CA VAL A 260 -9.18 -5.34 21.31
C VAL A 260 -9.05 -6.59 22.19
N ALA A 261 -8.03 -6.66 23.05
CA ALA A 261 -7.77 -7.80 23.92
C ALA A 261 -8.94 -8.11 24.90
N ARG A 262 -9.68 -7.08 25.32
CA ARG A 262 -10.87 -7.21 26.17
C ARG A 262 -12.16 -7.45 25.38
N SER A 263 -12.14 -7.28 24.06
CA SER A 263 -13.32 -7.52 23.24
C SER A 263 -13.54 -9.02 23.07
N ARG A 264 -14.65 -9.54 23.60
CA ARG A 264 -15.03 -10.96 23.45
C ARG A 264 -15.41 -11.37 22.02
N ILE A 265 -15.39 -10.43 21.07
CA ILE A 265 -15.94 -10.60 19.72
C ILE A 265 -14.87 -10.37 18.63
N SER A 266 -13.61 -10.24 19.03
CA SER A 266 -12.50 -10.29 18.09
C SER A 266 -12.20 -11.74 17.71
N ASP A 267 -11.95 -11.96 16.42
CA ASP A 267 -11.34 -13.19 15.91
C ASP A 267 -10.08 -13.53 16.73
N ALA A 268 -9.87 -14.82 17.05
CA ALA A 268 -8.76 -15.28 17.86
C ALA A 268 -7.38 -14.81 17.33
N ARG A 269 -7.24 -14.66 16.00
CA ARG A 269 -6.01 -14.16 15.36
C ARG A 269 -5.74 -12.69 15.68
N VAL A 270 -6.80 -11.87 15.69
CA VAL A 270 -6.72 -10.44 16.00
C VAL A 270 -6.46 -10.25 17.48
N TRP A 271 -7.18 -11.01 18.32
CA TRP A 271 -7.00 -11.02 19.77
C TRP A 271 -5.56 -11.39 20.16
N LYS A 272 -5.05 -12.52 19.65
CA LYS A 272 -3.70 -13.00 19.97
C LYS A 272 -2.65 -11.95 19.59
N ARG A 273 -2.74 -11.40 18.38
CA ARG A 273 -1.82 -10.37 17.90
C ARG A 273 -1.85 -9.11 18.77
N ALA A 274 -3.03 -8.67 19.23
CA ALA A 274 -3.14 -7.53 20.14
C ALA A 274 -2.50 -7.81 21.50
N CYS A 275 -2.70 -9.01 22.07
CA CYS A 275 -2.05 -9.44 23.31
C CYS A 275 -0.52 -9.51 23.16
N ASP A 276 -0.02 -10.07 22.05
CA ASP A 276 1.41 -10.19 21.77
C ASP A 276 2.06 -8.79 21.73
N TYR A 277 1.45 -7.82 21.04
CA TYR A 277 1.97 -6.46 21.00
C TYR A 277 1.82 -5.70 22.32
N LEU A 278 0.77 -5.93 23.10
CA LEU A 278 0.68 -5.36 24.45
C LEU A 278 1.80 -5.86 25.37
N GLY A 279 2.13 -7.15 25.28
CA GLY A 279 3.27 -7.73 25.98
C GLY A 279 4.57 -7.10 25.52
N LEU A 280 4.79 -7.04 24.20
CA LEU A 280 5.99 -6.49 23.59
C LEU A 280 6.20 -4.99 23.93
N MET A 281 5.12 -4.21 23.98
CA MET A 281 5.16 -2.79 24.34
C MET A 281 5.56 -2.51 25.80
N ASN A 282 5.64 -3.53 26.67
CA ASN A 282 6.23 -3.38 28.00
C ASN A 282 7.77 -3.35 27.96
N GLU A 283 8.36 -3.93 26.91
CA GLU A 283 9.80 -4.03 26.71
C GLU A 283 10.25 -3.19 25.50
N PRO A 284 10.48 -1.88 25.67
CA PRO A 284 10.66 -0.97 24.56
C PRO A 284 11.86 -1.26 23.66
N ALA A 285 12.95 -1.81 24.21
CA ALA A 285 14.14 -2.18 23.45
C ALA A 285 13.85 -3.36 22.49
N ILE A 286 13.18 -4.41 23.00
CA ILE A 286 12.76 -5.56 22.20
C ILE A 286 11.70 -5.12 21.18
N CYS A 287 10.75 -4.28 21.60
CA CYS A 287 9.73 -3.74 20.72
C CYS A 287 10.34 -2.97 19.53
N LEU A 288 11.32 -2.11 19.78
CA LEU A 288 12.03 -1.39 18.72
C LEU A 288 12.85 -2.32 17.83
N SER A 289 13.46 -3.38 18.37
CA SER A 289 14.22 -4.34 17.59
C SER A 289 13.33 -5.19 16.66
N ILE A 290 12.09 -5.48 17.05
CA ILE A 290 11.15 -6.31 16.27
C ILE A 290 10.27 -5.46 15.34
N LEU A 291 9.78 -4.31 15.82
CA LEU A 291 8.80 -3.46 15.14
C LEU A 291 9.38 -2.14 14.63
N GLY A 292 10.66 -1.87 14.88
CA GLY A 292 11.34 -0.70 14.35
C GLY A 292 11.48 -0.74 12.84
N PRO A 293 11.81 0.40 12.22
CA PRO A 293 11.99 0.50 10.78
C PRO A 293 13.13 -0.41 10.30
N CYS A 294 12.92 -1.12 9.18
CA CYS A 294 13.93 -1.97 8.55
C CYS A 294 15.08 -1.20 7.88
N GLU A 295 14.95 0.11 7.65
CA GLU A 295 15.92 0.87 6.87
C GLU A 295 17.19 1.23 7.66
N SER A 296 18.31 1.10 6.96
CA SER A 296 19.68 1.29 7.43
C SER A 296 19.83 2.58 8.24
N PRO A 297 20.64 2.59 9.31
CA PRO A 297 20.92 3.79 10.07
C PRO A 297 21.52 4.83 9.12
N SER A 298 20.70 5.78 8.67
CA SER A 298 21.22 6.99 8.04
C SER A 298 22.20 7.62 9.03
N LYS A 299 23.48 7.64 8.65
CA LYS A 299 24.63 8.20 9.37
C LYS A 299 24.51 8.22 10.91
N GLY A 300 25.01 7.15 11.53
CA GLY A 300 25.71 7.27 12.82
C GLY A 300 24.88 7.23 14.09
N MET A 301 23.59 6.92 14.04
CA MET A 301 22.79 6.72 15.25
C MET A 301 22.26 5.29 15.31
N GLN A 302 23.11 4.33 15.71
CA GLN A 302 22.57 3.10 16.28
C GLN A 302 21.72 3.51 17.48
N LYS A 303 20.40 3.27 17.42
CA LYS A 303 19.53 3.47 18.58
C LYS A 303 19.99 2.48 19.66
N LEU A 304 20.64 2.98 20.72
CA LEU A 304 21.11 2.19 21.86
C LEU A 304 20.02 1.18 22.28
N GLY A 305 20.38 -0.10 22.31
CA GLY A 305 19.48 -1.19 22.70
C GLY A 305 18.72 -1.89 21.56
N THR A 306 19.01 -1.55 20.30
CA THR A 306 18.47 -2.29 19.14
C THR A 306 19.42 -3.44 18.78
N VAL A 307 18.99 -4.68 18.93
CA VAL A 307 19.78 -5.86 18.53
C VAL A 307 19.82 -5.91 17.00
N ASN A 308 21.02 -5.84 16.41
CA ASN A 308 21.21 -6.04 14.98
C ASN A 308 21.20 -7.54 14.67
N TRP A 309 20.01 -8.09 14.41
CA TRP A 309 19.84 -9.51 14.09
C TRP A 309 20.56 -9.96 12.81
N SER A 310 20.91 -9.03 11.92
CA SER A 310 21.68 -9.35 10.71
C SER A 310 23.16 -9.66 10.98
N GLU A 311 23.70 -9.16 12.10
CA GLU A 311 25.08 -9.40 12.57
C GLU A 311 25.15 -10.51 13.65
N GLY A 312 24.00 -10.98 14.14
CA GLY A 312 23.93 -11.97 15.24
C GLY A 312 24.51 -13.35 14.93
N GLY A 313 24.88 -13.63 13.67
CA GLY A 313 25.64 -14.83 13.28
C GLY A 313 27.16 -14.65 13.32
N THR A 314 27.65 -13.40 13.34
CA THR A 314 29.08 -13.04 13.27
C THR A 314 29.60 -12.44 14.56
N GLU A 315 28.77 -11.76 15.34
CA GLU A 315 29.17 -11.19 16.63
C GLU A 315 28.52 -11.94 17.80
N MET A 316 29.36 -12.66 18.55
CA MET A 316 28.95 -13.30 19.80
C MET A 316 28.80 -12.22 20.86
N ILE A 317 27.57 -11.93 21.29
CA ILE A 317 27.33 -11.13 22.50
C ILE A 317 27.78 -11.99 23.69
N SER A 318 29.05 -11.90 24.08
CA SER A 318 29.49 -12.42 25.37
C SER A 318 28.84 -11.55 26.44
N HIS A 319 27.89 -12.10 27.19
CA HIS A 319 27.53 -11.55 28.49
C HIS A 319 28.78 -11.64 29.37
N LEU A 320 29.61 -10.60 29.37
CA LEU A 320 30.66 -10.41 30.38
C LEU A 320 29.94 -10.12 31.69
N PRO A 321 29.94 -11.05 32.66
CA PRO A 321 29.24 -10.81 33.90
C PRO A 321 29.95 -9.70 34.68
N PHE A 322 29.15 -8.77 35.22
CA PHE A 322 29.60 -7.53 35.87
C PHE A 322 30.65 -7.72 37.00
N TYR A 323 30.81 -8.92 37.55
CA TYR A 323 31.84 -9.19 38.56
C TYR A 323 33.27 -9.20 38.00
N LEU A 324 33.47 -9.36 36.69
CA LEU A 324 34.78 -9.24 36.05
C LEU A 324 35.25 -7.78 35.90
N LEU A 325 34.32 -6.83 35.90
CA LEU A 325 34.62 -5.39 35.82
C LEU A 325 34.93 -4.76 37.19
N GLY A 326 34.73 -5.50 38.28
CA GLY A 326 34.86 -4.99 39.65
C GLY A 326 36.27 -5.02 40.23
N ALA A 327 37.27 -5.52 39.51
CA ALA A 327 38.57 -5.86 40.11
C ALA A 327 39.75 -4.93 39.75
N GLN A 328 39.64 -3.96 38.83
CA GLN A 328 40.81 -3.14 38.48
C GLN A 328 40.46 -1.69 38.10
N GLU A 329 40.95 -0.74 38.90
CA GLU A 329 41.01 0.68 38.56
C GLU A 329 42.11 0.90 37.50
N GLY A 330 41.70 1.17 36.26
CA GLY A 330 42.60 1.47 35.15
C GLY A 330 41.84 1.84 33.85
N PRO A 331 42.50 2.48 32.86
CA PRO A 331 41.89 2.82 31.57
C PRO A 331 41.41 1.56 30.83
N PRO A 332 40.43 1.70 29.91
CA PRO A 332 39.76 0.55 29.28
C PRO A 332 40.75 -0.37 28.60
N HIS A 333 40.81 -1.62 29.06
CA HIS A 333 41.62 -2.68 28.48
C HIS A 333 40.88 -3.31 27.29
N ASP A 334 41.58 -3.48 26.17
CA ASP A 334 41.14 -4.34 25.07
C ASP A 334 41.32 -5.80 25.50
N PHE A 335 40.23 -6.51 25.76
CA PHE A 335 40.27 -7.94 26.08
C PHE A 335 40.58 -8.75 24.83
N SER A 336 41.59 -9.62 24.88
CA SER A 336 41.87 -10.57 23.81
C SER A 336 41.14 -11.89 24.08
N PHE A 337 40.86 -12.65 23.02
CA PHE A 337 40.16 -13.94 23.10
C PHE A 337 40.87 -14.97 24.00
N MET A 338 42.17 -14.81 24.22
CA MET A 338 42.99 -15.70 25.04
C MET A 338 42.76 -15.47 26.55
N ASP A 339 42.20 -14.33 26.94
CA ASP A 339 41.95 -13.98 28.35
C ASP A 339 40.65 -14.60 28.91
N VAL A 340 39.79 -15.12 28.03
CA VAL A 340 38.46 -15.67 28.36
C VAL A 340 38.47 -17.21 28.43
N LEU A 341 39.46 -17.86 27.82
CA LEU A 341 39.56 -19.31 27.81
C LEU A 341 40.45 -19.78 28.97
N PRO A 342 39.98 -20.70 29.83
CA PRO A 342 40.88 -21.32 30.80
C PRO A 342 41.96 -22.09 30.03
N GLY A 343 43.22 -21.74 30.30
CA GLY A 343 44.39 -22.46 29.79
C GLY A 343 44.26 -23.96 30.09
N SER A 344 44.67 -24.77 29.12
CA SER A 344 44.72 -26.23 29.25
C SER A 344 45.75 -26.67 30.30
#